data_AF-A0A382L9X2-F1
#
_entry.id   AF-A0A382L9X2-F1
#
_cell.length_a   1.000
_cell.length_b   1.000
_cell.length_c   1.000
_cell.angle_alpha   90.00
_cell.angle_beta   90.00
_cell.angle_gamma   90.00
#
_symmetry.space_group_name_H-M   'P 1'
#
loop_
_entity.id
_entity.type
_entity.pdbx_description
1 polymer ?
#
loop_
_entity_poly.entity_id
_entity_poly.type
_entity_poly.pdbx_seq_one_letter_code
_entity_poly.pdbx_strand_id
1 'polypeptide(L)'
;LATWDVSNLTSMYRMFSAAGDDGNFNSDLSAWDVSNVTNMAEMFQSSGFNGNISSWDVSSVTNMSKMFYYSQDYNQDLTLWDVSNVTNMSSMFHMALGFNGDISTWDVSSVISMSGMFRGQYDKNTTFNQNLSNWDVSSVTSMSSMFYQNRSFKGDGVSNWDISSVTDMNSIFDGGVLSTENKCAIHTSFSSNDAWPYDWEGICVPGCMDETACNYNTQATEHDDSCSYAPEEGCDCETPPEHFDCHGTFIPYTKDALETAVDLWVSDNATALSTYGEINDWNVSLITDMSSLFSSKTTFNDDISNWDVSSVTNMSYMFHYAQDFNQDLTLWDVSNVTNMASMFQMALDFNGDISTWDVSSVTNMSQMFIGQYDKNLVFNGDLSTWDVSSVTNMSSMFKEARS
;
A
#
# COMPACT_ATOMS: atom_id res chain seq x y z
N LEU A 1 1.54 -9.75 14.36
CA LEU A 1 2.60 -8.95 13.70
C LEU A 1 4.01 -9.44 14.05
N ALA A 2 4.57 -9.17 15.25
CA ALA A 2 5.94 -9.61 15.58
C ALA A 2 6.13 -11.16 15.64
N THR A 3 5.03 -11.91 15.67
CA THR A 3 4.96 -13.38 15.60
C THR A 3 4.90 -13.95 14.17
N TRP A 4 4.74 -13.10 13.15
CA TRP A 4 4.50 -13.54 11.78
C TRP A 4 5.79 -14.03 11.08
N ASP A 5 5.75 -15.23 10.50
CA ASP A 5 6.75 -15.67 9.54
C ASP A 5 6.47 -15.03 8.18
N VAL A 6 7.28 -14.03 7.83
CA VAL A 6 7.18 -13.28 6.58
C VAL A 6 8.20 -13.73 5.53
N SER A 7 8.95 -14.81 5.79
CA SER A 7 10.08 -15.25 4.96
C SER A 7 9.71 -15.59 3.50
N ASN A 8 8.45 -15.94 3.22
CA ASN A 8 7.94 -16.22 1.87
C ASN A 8 7.34 -15.00 1.14
N LEU A 9 7.33 -13.80 1.75
CA LEU A 9 6.83 -12.59 1.09
C LEU A 9 7.78 -12.12 -0.02
N THR A 10 7.22 -11.85 -1.19
CA THR A 10 7.97 -11.31 -2.35
C THR A 10 7.70 -9.82 -2.59
N SER A 11 6.57 -9.30 -2.08
CA SER A 11 6.15 -7.90 -2.20
C SER A 11 5.50 -7.41 -0.91
N MET A 12 6.06 -6.32 -0.35
CA MET A 12 5.51 -5.53 0.75
C MET A 12 4.97 -4.18 0.26
N TYR A 13 4.69 -4.05 -1.05
CA TYR A 13 4.24 -2.80 -1.68
C TYR A 13 3.09 -2.15 -0.91
N ARG A 14 3.29 -0.92 -0.40
CA ARG A 14 2.30 -0.16 0.39
C ARG A 14 1.77 -0.84 1.67
N MET A 15 2.38 -1.91 2.18
CA MET A 15 1.80 -2.75 3.25
C MET A 15 1.25 -1.95 4.46
N PHE A 16 1.96 -0.89 4.87
CA PHE A 16 1.61 0.03 5.95
C PHE A 16 1.49 1.50 5.49
N SER A 17 1.12 1.72 4.22
CA SER A 17 0.97 3.08 3.68
C SER A 17 -0.20 3.81 4.34
N ALA A 18 0.03 5.02 4.86
CA ALA A 18 -0.88 5.79 5.70
C ALA A 18 -1.34 5.08 7.00
N ALA A 19 -0.67 3.99 7.40
CA ALA A 19 -0.93 3.33 8.67
C ALA A 19 -0.36 4.17 9.81
N GLY A 20 -1.23 4.59 10.74
CA GLY A 20 -0.86 5.41 11.88
C GLY A 20 -0.44 6.85 11.53
N ASP A 21 -1.09 7.48 10.56
CA ASP A 21 -0.98 8.93 10.25
C ASP A 21 -1.40 9.83 11.45
N ASP A 22 -1.94 9.25 12.52
CA ASP A 22 -2.23 9.86 13.82
C ASP A 22 -1.09 9.72 14.86
N GLY A 23 -0.03 8.99 14.52
CA GLY A 23 1.14 8.72 15.36
C GLY A 23 1.14 7.37 16.09
N ASN A 24 0.14 6.50 15.90
CA ASN A 24 0.01 5.26 16.69
C ASN A 24 0.72 4.02 16.13
N PHE A 25 1.01 3.94 14.82
CA PHE A 25 1.67 2.76 14.25
C PHE A 25 3.19 2.80 14.41
N ASN A 26 3.71 2.08 15.41
CA ASN A 26 5.14 1.90 15.62
C ASN A 26 5.49 0.52 16.24
N SER A 27 5.05 -0.56 15.59
CA SER A 27 5.34 -1.94 16.02
C SER A 27 6.81 -2.33 15.85
N ASP A 28 7.29 -3.28 16.66
CA ASP A 28 8.60 -3.91 16.44
C ASP A 28 8.51 -4.92 15.28
N LEU A 29 9.33 -4.71 14.25
CA LEU A 29 9.47 -5.55 13.06
C LEU A 29 10.92 -6.05 12.88
N SER A 30 11.79 -5.87 13.88
CA SER A 30 13.24 -6.11 13.77
C SER A 30 13.64 -7.58 13.60
N ALA A 31 12.72 -8.50 13.90
CA ALA A 31 12.87 -9.95 13.80
C ALA A 31 12.31 -10.55 12.48
N TRP A 32 11.77 -9.74 11.58
CA TRP A 32 11.26 -10.20 10.28
C TRP A 32 12.39 -10.58 9.32
N ASP A 33 12.31 -11.80 8.76
CA ASP A 33 13.14 -12.21 7.62
C ASP A 33 12.52 -11.68 6.33
N VAL A 34 13.19 -10.71 5.70
CA VAL A 34 12.75 -10.06 4.46
C VAL A 34 13.64 -10.41 3.26
N SER A 35 14.50 -11.43 3.39
CA SER A 35 15.53 -11.78 2.39
C SER A 35 14.98 -12.19 1.01
N ASN A 36 13.71 -12.59 0.92
CA ASN A 36 13.02 -12.90 -0.35
C ASN A 36 12.19 -11.73 -0.92
N VAL A 37 12.10 -10.59 -0.23
CA VAL A 37 11.31 -9.43 -0.68
C VAL A 37 12.04 -8.70 -1.80
N THR A 38 11.37 -8.55 -2.95
CA THR A 38 11.93 -7.87 -4.13
C THR A 38 11.40 -6.45 -4.31
N ASN A 39 10.28 -6.12 -3.67
CA ASN A 39 9.54 -4.85 -3.82
C ASN A 39 9.06 -4.33 -2.45
N MET A 40 9.68 -3.23 -1.99
CA MET A 40 9.33 -2.51 -0.76
C MET A 40 8.76 -1.10 -1.04
N ALA A 41 8.39 -0.82 -2.30
CA ALA A 41 7.95 0.52 -2.67
C ALA A 41 6.71 0.98 -1.88
N GLU A 42 6.72 2.25 -1.47
CA GLU A 42 5.65 2.91 -0.69
C GLU A 42 5.29 2.19 0.63
N MET A 43 6.08 1.23 1.13
CA MET A 43 5.73 0.36 2.28
C MET A 43 5.31 1.14 3.54
N PHE A 44 6.04 2.19 3.89
CA PHE A 44 5.78 3.08 5.03
C PHE A 44 5.45 4.52 4.61
N GLN A 45 5.01 4.73 3.35
CA GLN A 45 4.58 6.05 2.87
C GLN A 45 3.50 6.62 3.81
N SER A 46 3.68 7.85 4.30
CA SER A 46 2.79 8.52 5.26
C SER A 46 2.53 7.71 6.55
N SER A 47 3.46 6.87 6.98
CA SER A 47 3.32 6.13 8.23
C SER A 47 4.03 6.85 9.39
N GLY A 48 3.46 6.72 10.59
CA GLY A 48 4.11 7.09 11.86
C GLY A 48 5.26 6.16 12.27
N PHE A 49 5.57 5.14 11.46
CA PHE A 49 6.60 4.14 11.74
C PHE A 49 7.99 4.77 11.94
N ASN A 50 8.64 4.40 13.06
CA ASN A 50 10.02 4.75 13.40
C ASN A 50 10.73 3.59 14.12
N GLY A 51 10.32 2.35 13.82
CA GLY A 51 10.87 1.13 14.42
C GLY A 51 12.22 0.74 13.80
N ASN A 52 13.10 0.14 14.60
CA ASN A 52 14.42 -0.26 14.11
C ASN A 52 14.34 -1.44 13.13
N ILE A 53 14.93 -1.27 11.94
CA ILE A 53 15.00 -2.26 10.86
C ILE A 53 16.42 -2.41 10.30
N SER A 54 17.45 -2.01 11.07
CA SER A 54 18.87 -2.12 10.68
C SER A 54 19.36 -3.57 10.52
N SER A 55 18.59 -4.54 11.01
CA SER A 55 18.83 -6.00 10.91
C SER A 55 18.30 -6.64 9.63
N TRP A 56 17.51 -5.93 8.82
CA TRP A 56 16.88 -6.50 7.63
C TRP A 56 17.88 -6.78 6.50
N ASP A 57 17.86 -8.01 5.98
CA ASP A 57 18.54 -8.36 4.72
C ASP A 57 17.71 -7.87 3.53
N VAL A 58 18.05 -6.69 3.03
CA VAL A 58 17.40 -6.07 1.87
C VAL A 58 18.11 -6.37 0.53
N SER A 59 19.07 -7.31 0.50
CA SER A 59 19.91 -7.57 -0.68
C SER A 59 19.14 -8.03 -1.92
N SER A 60 17.97 -8.64 -1.76
CA SER A 60 17.07 -9.03 -2.87
C SER A 60 16.17 -7.90 -3.40
N VAL A 61 16.14 -6.73 -2.74
CA VAL A 61 15.21 -5.66 -3.07
C VAL A 61 15.65 -4.91 -4.34
N THR A 62 14.74 -4.83 -5.32
CA THR A 62 14.98 -4.13 -6.59
C THR A 62 14.30 -2.76 -6.67
N ASN A 63 13.30 -2.51 -5.83
CA ASN A 63 12.49 -1.29 -5.82
C ASN A 63 12.17 -0.84 -4.38
N MET A 64 12.71 0.33 -4.01
CA MET A 64 12.48 1.03 -2.74
C MET A 64 11.80 2.41 -2.96
N SER A 65 11.25 2.67 -4.15
CA SER A 65 10.65 3.97 -4.46
C SER A 65 9.60 4.37 -3.42
N LYS A 66 9.69 5.61 -2.94
CA LYS A 66 8.79 6.20 -1.93
C LYS A 66 8.65 5.41 -0.61
N MET A 67 9.57 4.50 -0.25
CA MET A 67 9.44 3.65 0.95
C MET A 67 9.14 4.44 2.24
N PHE A 68 9.75 5.62 2.42
CA PHE A 68 9.56 6.55 3.54
C PHE A 68 9.02 7.92 3.09
N TYR A 69 8.23 7.95 2.00
CA TYR A 69 7.62 9.17 1.47
C TYR A 69 6.68 9.79 2.51
N TYR A 70 6.97 11.02 2.95
CA TYR A 70 6.23 11.76 4.00
C TYR A 70 6.26 11.11 5.40
N SER A 71 7.14 10.14 5.65
CA SER A 71 7.36 9.56 6.99
C SER A 71 8.16 10.55 7.86
N GLN A 72 7.45 11.53 8.44
CA GLN A 72 8.07 12.75 8.98
C GLN A 72 9.09 12.52 10.10
N ASP A 73 8.89 11.50 10.95
CA ASP A 73 9.74 11.23 12.13
C ASP A 73 10.80 10.13 11.90
N TYR A 74 10.78 9.43 10.76
CA TYR A 74 11.64 8.27 10.52
C TYR A 74 13.14 8.66 10.45
N ASN A 75 13.96 8.12 11.35
CA ASN A 75 15.40 8.39 11.40
C ASN A 75 16.20 7.26 12.08
N GLN A 76 16.03 6.03 11.60
CA GLN A 76 16.77 4.86 12.10
C GLN A 76 18.09 4.62 11.33
N ASP A 77 18.95 3.77 11.88
CA ASP A 77 20.21 3.35 11.27
C ASP A 77 19.95 2.39 10.08
N LEU A 78 20.55 2.69 8.93
CA LEU A 78 20.49 1.89 7.71
C LEU A 78 21.89 1.60 7.12
N THR A 79 22.95 1.80 7.91
CA THR A 79 24.35 1.67 7.44
C THR A 79 24.75 0.27 7.00
N LEU A 80 24.01 -0.76 7.46
CA LEU A 80 24.22 -2.18 7.16
C LEU A 80 23.41 -2.71 5.97
N TRP A 81 22.53 -1.90 5.37
CA TRP A 81 21.69 -2.33 4.25
C TRP A 81 22.49 -2.50 2.95
N ASP A 82 22.49 -3.71 2.40
CA ASP A 82 22.97 -3.98 1.05
C ASP A 82 21.89 -3.59 0.03
N VAL A 83 22.06 -2.41 -0.58
CA VAL A 83 21.15 -1.89 -1.62
C VAL A 83 21.67 -2.09 -3.05
N SER A 84 22.70 -2.94 -3.24
CA SER A 84 23.41 -3.11 -4.53
C SER A 84 22.54 -3.63 -5.68
N ASN A 85 21.40 -4.28 -5.41
CA ASN A 85 20.42 -4.71 -6.42
C ASN A 85 19.27 -3.71 -6.63
N VAL A 86 19.21 -2.60 -5.89
CA VAL A 86 18.13 -1.61 -6.01
C VAL A 86 18.29 -0.81 -7.30
N THR A 87 17.25 -0.85 -8.15
CA THR A 87 17.21 -0.09 -9.41
C THR A 87 16.41 1.21 -9.31
N ASN A 88 15.53 1.33 -8.32
CA ASN A 88 14.62 2.48 -8.17
C ASN A 88 14.52 2.93 -6.71
N MET A 89 15.05 4.14 -6.44
CA MET A 89 14.98 4.86 -5.16
C MET A 89 14.17 6.16 -5.26
N SER A 90 13.40 6.34 -6.34
CA SER A 90 12.66 7.59 -6.60
C SER A 90 11.79 8.00 -5.41
N SER A 91 12.01 9.23 -4.94
CA SER A 91 11.31 9.85 -3.81
C SER A 91 11.31 9.05 -2.49
N MET A 92 12.29 8.14 -2.27
CA MET A 92 12.36 7.27 -1.10
C MET A 92 12.26 7.99 0.26
N PHE A 93 12.93 9.14 0.41
CA PHE A 93 12.92 9.99 1.62
C PHE A 93 12.32 11.38 1.36
N HIS A 94 11.50 11.51 0.32
CA HIS A 94 10.78 12.75 -0.02
C HIS A 94 9.90 13.13 1.17
N MET A 95 10.13 14.31 1.76
CA MET A 95 9.45 14.79 2.98
C MET A 95 9.62 13.92 4.23
N ALA A 96 10.63 13.04 4.29
CA ALA A 96 11.09 12.45 5.54
C ALA A 96 11.88 13.51 6.35
N LEU A 97 11.17 14.33 7.12
CA LEU A 97 11.72 15.56 7.69
C LEU A 97 12.85 15.29 8.69
N GLY A 98 12.67 14.30 9.57
CA GLY A 98 13.66 13.87 10.56
C GLY A 98 14.83 13.04 10.01
N PHE A 99 14.78 12.60 8.75
CA PHE A 99 15.78 11.69 8.21
C PHE A 99 17.12 12.37 7.90
N ASN A 100 18.15 11.94 8.63
CA ASN A 100 19.56 12.24 8.39
C ASN A 100 20.46 11.05 8.80
N GLY A 101 19.99 9.82 8.61
CA GLY A 101 20.81 8.61 8.83
C GLY A 101 22.01 8.55 7.88
N ASP A 102 23.10 7.90 8.29
CA ASP A 102 24.27 7.71 7.42
C ASP A 102 23.97 6.63 6.38
N ILE A 103 24.17 7.00 5.10
CA ILE A 103 24.00 6.16 3.90
C ILE A 103 25.20 6.30 2.95
N SER A 104 26.32 6.84 3.45
CA SER A 104 27.56 7.06 2.68
C SER A 104 28.30 5.75 2.33
N THR A 105 27.84 4.62 2.89
CA THR A 105 28.29 3.25 2.65
C THR A 105 27.49 2.50 1.57
N TRP A 106 26.33 3.02 1.15
CA TRP A 106 25.44 2.35 0.20
C TRP A 106 26.06 2.23 -1.20
N ASP A 107 26.08 1.01 -1.75
CA ASP A 107 26.37 0.77 -3.16
C ASP A 107 25.13 1.06 -4.00
N VAL A 108 25.13 2.20 -4.69
CA VAL A 108 24.04 2.66 -5.55
C VAL A 108 24.33 2.48 -7.04
N SER A 109 25.35 1.68 -7.41
CA SER A 109 25.81 1.51 -8.79
C SER A 109 24.78 0.87 -9.74
N SER A 110 23.77 0.16 -9.21
CA SER A 110 22.64 -0.38 -9.98
C SER A 110 21.44 0.57 -10.11
N VAL A 111 21.44 1.73 -9.44
CA VAL A 111 20.28 2.61 -9.40
C VAL A 111 20.09 3.34 -10.73
N ILE A 112 18.88 3.29 -11.27
CA ILE A 112 18.48 3.91 -12.54
C ILE A 112 17.75 5.24 -12.28
N SER A 113 17.03 5.37 -11.16
CA SER A 113 16.28 6.58 -10.79
C SER A 113 16.36 6.90 -9.29
N MET A 114 16.72 8.16 -9.01
CA MET A 114 16.71 8.79 -7.68
C MET A 114 15.79 10.03 -7.63
N SER A 115 14.85 10.14 -8.58
CA SER A 115 14.03 11.34 -8.82
C SER A 115 13.25 11.74 -7.56
N GLY A 116 13.54 12.92 -7.00
CA GLY A 116 12.93 13.45 -5.78
C GLY A 116 13.39 12.81 -4.46
N MET A 117 14.44 11.98 -4.43
CA MET A 117 14.80 11.13 -3.27
C MET A 117 14.87 11.86 -1.91
N PHE A 118 15.40 13.09 -1.85
CA PHE A 118 15.55 13.91 -0.63
C PHE A 118 14.82 15.26 -0.72
N ARG A 119 13.72 15.29 -1.49
CA ARG A 119 12.90 16.49 -1.75
C ARG A 119 12.15 16.97 -0.50
N GLY A 120 12.22 18.27 -0.24
CA GLY A 120 11.43 18.97 0.78
C GLY A 120 10.21 19.73 0.22
N GLN A 121 9.63 20.60 1.03
CA GLN A 121 8.55 21.52 0.67
C GLN A 121 8.94 22.98 0.99
N TYR A 122 8.11 23.93 0.54
CA TYR A 122 8.39 25.37 0.65
C TYR A 122 8.44 25.88 2.10
N ASP A 123 7.68 25.28 2.99
CA ASP A 123 7.49 25.64 4.40
C ASP A 123 8.09 24.60 5.39
N LYS A 124 8.34 23.37 4.92
CA LYS A 124 8.89 22.25 5.72
C LYS A 124 10.25 21.81 5.18
N ASN A 125 11.29 22.03 6.00
CA ASN A 125 12.67 21.65 5.68
C ASN A 125 12.95 20.18 6.06
N THR A 126 13.56 19.41 5.17
CA THR A 126 14.24 18.15 5.50
C THR A 126 15.53 18.42 6.28
N THR A 127 15.94 17.49 7.15
CA THR A 127 17.21 17.59 7.91
C THR A 127 18.42 17.00 7.19
N PHE A 128 18.20 16.18 6.14
CA PHE A 128 19.24 15.47 5.40
C PHE A 128 20.40 16.36 4.91
N ASN A 129 21.61 16.08 5.39
CA ASN A 129 22.88 16.65 4.96
C ASN A 129 24.04 15.66 5.17
N GLN A 130 23.99 14.51 4.49
CA GLN A 130 25.10 13.55 4.48
C GLN A 130 26.08 13.80 3.34
N ASN A 131 27.33 13.35 3.52
CA ASN A 131 28.35 13.37 2.45
C ASN A 131 28.13 12.17 1.52
N LEU A 132 27.93 12.43 0.23
CA LEU A 132 27.65 11.41 -0.79
C LEU A 132 28.81 11.23 -1.80
N SER A 133 30.04 11.60 -1.40
CA SER A 133 31.24 11.54 -2.26
C SER A 133 31.61 10.14 -2.77
N ASN A 134 31.07 9.08 -2.16
CA ASN A 134 31.41 7.68 -2.43
C ASN A 134 30.39 6.99 -3.35
N TRP A 135 29.26 7.62 -3.64
CA TRP A 135 28.19 7.03 -4.45
C TRP A 135 28.59 6.97 -5.93
N ASP A 136 28.65 5.76 -6.48
CA ASP A 136 28.73 5.54 -7.93
C ASP A 136 27.32 5.68 -8.53
N VAL A 137 27.09 6.80 -9.22
CA VAL A 137 25.81 7.11 -9.86
C VAL A 137 25.88 6.96 -11.40
N SER A 138 26.90 6.29 -11.92
CA SER A 138 27.15 6.17 -13.37
C SER A 138 26.05 5.43 -14.16
N SER A 139 25.19 4.65 -13.47
CA SER A 139 23.99 4.02 -14.05
C SER A 139 22.72 4.88 -13.97
N VAL A 140 22.73 5.98 -13.23
CA VAL A 140 21.53 6.78 -12.96
C VAL A 140 21.12 7.57 -14.22
N THR A 141 19.86 7.48 -14.59
CA THR A 141 19.29 8.14 -15.79
C THR A 141 18.39 9.33 -15.45
N SER A 142 17.83 9.38 -14.24
CA SER A 142 17.02 10.50 -13.73
C SER A 142 17.31 10.81 -12.25
N MET A 143 17.61 12.08 -11.99
CA MET A 143 17.82 12.70 -10.68
C MET A 143 16.92 13.94 -10.48
N SER A 144 15.87 14.11 -11.29
CA SER A 144 15.01 15.30 -11.23
C SER A 144 14.48 15.57 -9.83
N SER A 145 14.58 16.82 -9.41
CA SER A 145 14.15 17.31 -8.10
C SER A 145 14.74 16.57 -6.88
N MET A 146 15.85 15.81 -7.01
CA MET A 146 16.40 14.97 -5.94
C MET A 146 16.65 15.72 -4.63
N PHE A 147 17.10 16.98 -4.68
CA PHE A 147 17.31 17.87 -3.53
C PHE A 147 16.42 19.13 -3.60
N TYR A 148 15.31 19.08 -4.33
CA TYR A 148 14.37 20.20 -4.47
C TYR A 148 13.84 20.64 -3.09
N GLN A 149 13.96 21.94 -2.78
CA GLN A 149 13.66 22.55 -1.48
C GLN A 149 14.35 21.88 -0.28
N ASN A 150 15.44 21.13 -0.49
CA ASN A 150 16.23 20.60 0.62
C ASN A 150 17.09 21.73 1.21
N ARG A 151 16.62 22.29 2.33
CA ARG A 151 17.26 23.43 3.00
C ARG A 151 18.27 23.04 4.08
N SER A 152 18.69 21.78 4.10
CA SER A 152 19.80 21.30 4.93
C SER A 152 21.01 20.95 4.06
N PHE A 153 20.82 20.22 2.97
CA PHE A 153 21.87 19.72 2.09
C PHE A 153 22.78 20.81 1.51
N LYS A 154 24.10 20.65 1.67
CA LYS A 154 25.13 21.60 1.20
C LYS A 154 25.74 21.25 -0.14
N GLY A 155 25.60 20.00 -0.63
CA GLY A 155 26.21 19.52 -1.87
C GLY A 155 27.55 18.80 -1.68
N ASP A 156 27.93 18.48 -0.45
CA ASP A 156 29.24 17.92 -0.13
C ASP A 156 29.45 16.55 -0.81
N GLY A 157 30.50 16.46 -1.62
CA GLY A 157 30.87 15.25 -2.38
C GLY A 157 30.24 15.11 -3.78
N VAL A 158 29.16 15.84 -4.07
CA VAL A 158 28.35 15.66 -5.30
C VAL A 158 29.12 16.00 -6.59
N SER A 159 30.07 16.92 -6.53
CA SER A 159 30.93 17.28 -7.68
C SER A 159 31.79 16.14 -8.24
N ASN A 160 31.88 15.01 -7.53
CA ASN A 160 32.67 13.84 -7.91
C ASN A 160 31.87 12.81 -8.74
N TRP A 161 30.55 12.97 -8.83
CA TRP A 161 29.66 12.03 -9.48
C TRP A 161 29.86 11.98 -11.00
N ASP A 162 29.98 10.78 -11.56
CA ASP A 162 29.85 10.56 -13.01
C ASP A 162 28.37 10.62 -13.40
N ILE A 163 27.95 11.77 -13.91
CA ILE A 163 26.59 12.00 -14.39
C ILE A 163 26.42 11.72 -15.90
N SER A 164 27.36 11.07 -16.58
CA SER A 164 27.34 10.94 -18.05
C SER A 164 26.12 10.17 -18.60
N SER A 165 25.51 9.30 -17.80
CA SER A 165 24.26 8.59 -18.14
C SER A 165 22.98 9.37 -17.80
N VAL A 166 23.07 10.49 -17.06
CA VAL A 166 21.89 11.19 -16.56
C VAL A 166 21.24 12.00 -17.68
N THR A 167 19.98 11.69 -17.98
CA THR A 167 19.18 12.35 -19.03
C THR A 167 18.15 13.34 -18.49
N ASP A 168 17.95 13.36 -17.17
CA ASP A 168 16.96 14.20 -16.49
C ASP A 168 17.47 14.65 -15.12
N MET A 169 17.91 15.91 -15.03
CA MET A 169 18.31 16.59 -13.79
C MET A 169 17.35 17.74 -13.42
N ASN A 170 16.14 17.80 -14.00
CA ASN A 170 15.24 18.95 -13.89
C ASN A 170 15.00 19.35 -12.42
N SER A 171 15.28 20.62 -12.09
CA SER A 171 15.10 21.20 -10.75
C SER A 171 15.82 20.49 -9.59
N ILE A 172 16.90 19.73 -9.86
CA ILE A 172 17.62 18.91 -8.88
C ILE A 172 18.02 19.67 -7.59
N PHE A 173 18.34 20.97 -7.67
CA PHE A 173 18.77 21.80 -6.53
C PHE A 173 17.88 23.04 -6.27
N ASP A 174 16.71 23.16 -6.90
CA ASP A 174 15.87 24.37 -6.79
C ASP A 174 15.38 24.60 -5.37
N GLY A 175 15.58 25.81 -4.83
CA GLY A 175 15.25 26.14 -3.44
C GLY A 175 16.15 25.48 -2.39
N GLY A 176 17.20 24.77 -2.81
CA GLY A 176 18.24 24.21 -1.93
C GLY A 176 19.27 25.26 -1.48
N VAL A 177 20.05 24.90 -0.45
CA VAL A 177 20.98 25.83 0.26
C VAL A 177 22.46 25.52 -0.02
N LEU A 178 22.77 25.07 -1.23
CA LEU A 178 24.15 24.83 -1.67
C LEU A 178 25.03 26.06 -1.45
N SER A 179 26.24 25.85 -0.92
CA SER A 179 27.26 26.90 -0.83
C SER A 179 27.67 27.35 -2.24
N THR A 180 28.16 28.60 -2.38
CA THR A 180 28.70 29.06 -3.68
C THR A 180 29.83 28.14 -4.15
N GLU A 181 30.69 27.68 -3.23
CA GLU A 181 31.78 26.74 -3.52
C GLU A 181 31.27 25.41 -4.11
N ASN A 182 30.25 24.80 -3.51
CA ASN A 182 29.68 23.56 -4.04
C ASN A 182 28.88 23.81 -5.34
N LYS A 183 28.22 24.96 -5.51
CA LYS A 183 27.63 25.34 -6.82
C LYS A 183 28.72 25.43 -7.90
N CYS A 184 29.87 26.04 -7.60
CA CYS A 184 31.00 26.11 -8.53
C CYS A 184 31.55 24.72 -8.86
N ALA A 185 31.79 23.87 -7.86
CA ALA A 185 32.34 22.53 -8.06
C ALA A 185 31.39 21.65 -8.88
N ILE A 186 30.10 21.63 -8.54
CA ILE A 186 29.07 20.88 -9.26
C ILE A 186 28.95 21.39 -10.71
N HIS A 187 28.84 22.70 -10.94
CA HIS A 187 28.75 23.24 -12.31
C HIS A 187 30.00 22.93 -13.15
N THR A 188 31.19 23.00 -12.55
CA THR A 188 32.46 22.67 -13.24
C THR A 188 32.48 21.21 -13.71
N SER A 189 31.92 20.28 -12.93
CA SER A 189 31.84 18.87 -13.30
C SER A 189 30.66 18.55 -14.24
N PHE A 190 29.48 19.14 -14.00
CA PHE A 190 28.22 18.69 -14.61
C PHE A 190 27.84 19.45 -15.91
N SER A 191 28.39 20.65 -16.15
CA SER A 191 28.04 21.51 -17.30
C SER A 191 28.32 20.93 -18.69
N SER A 192 29.00 19.78 -18.77
CA SER A 192 29.25 19.05 -20.02
C SER A 192 28.15 18.06 -20.42
N ASN A 193 27.14 17.85 -19.57
CA ASN A 193 25.97 17.01 -19.87
C ASN A 193 24.81 17.90 -20.36
N ASP A 194 24.23 17.55 -21.53
CA ASP A 194 23.11 18.27 -22.17
C ASP A 194 21.84 18.40 -21.31
N ALA A 195 21.65 17.55 -20.30
CA ALA A 195 20.53 17.56 -19.36
C ALA A 195 20.77 18.44 -18.12
N TRP A 196 21.95 19.08 -17.98
CA TRP A 196 22.25 19.97 -16.86
C TRP A 196 21.45 21.28 -16.99
N PRO A 197 20.49 21.57 -16.08
CA PRO A 197 19.47 22.59 -16.34
C PRO A 197 19.88 24.02 -15.93
N TYR A 198 21.14 24.24 -15.54
CA TYR A 198 21.56 25.47 -14.87
C TYR A 198 22.71 26.18 -15.58
N ASP A 199 22.45 27.38 -16.09
CA ASP A 199 23.50 28.39 -16.23
C ASP A 199 23.90 28.89 -14.83
N TRP A 200 24.96 28.31 -14.29
CA TRP A 200 25.66 28.80 -13.11
C TRP A 200 27.00 29.45 -13.47
N GLU A 201 27.30 29.73 -14.75
CA GLU A 201 28.56 30.40 -15.14
C GLU A 201 28.68 31.74 -14.39
N GLY A 202 27.60 32.52 -14.39
CA GLY A 202 27.49 33.78 -13.66
C GLY A 202 27.51 33.67 -12.12
N ILE A 203 27.20 32.49 -11.56
CA ILE A 203 27.32 32.21 -10.10
C ILE A 203 28.74 31.78 -9.73
N CYS A 204 29.47 31.19 -10.68
CA CYS A 204 30.88 30.86 -10.56
C CYS A 204 31.79 32.10 -10.66
N VAL A 205 31.28 33.20 -11.24
CA VAL A 205 31.84 34.54 -11.07
C VAL A 205 31.55 35.04 -9.64
N PRO A 206 32.48 35.70 -8.92
CA PRO A 206 32.25 36.19 -7.55
C PRO A 206 31.12 37.23 -7.32
N GLY A 207 29.85 36.80 -7.35
CA GLY A 207 28.79 37.25 -6.44
C GLY A 207 27.61 38.09 -7.00
N CYS A 208 26.50 37.42 -7.39
CA CYS A 208 25.12 37.97 -7.44
C CYS A 208 24.06 36.83 -7.56
N MET A 209 22.77 37.09 -7.26
CA MET A 209 21.65 36.11 -7.40
C MET A 209 20.24 36.74 -7.58
N ASP A 210 19.34 35.94 -8.16
CA ASP A 210 17.86 35.85 -7.99
C ASP A 210 16.89 36.51 -9.02
N GLU A 211 15.82 35.75 -9.38
CA GLU A 211 14.72 36.07 -10.31
C GLU A 211 13.42 35.31 -9.92
N THR A 212 12.24 35.95 -9.96
CA THR A 212 10.93 35.27 -9.73
C THR A 212 9.75 35.87 -10.50
N ALA A 213 8.97 35.07 -11.25
CA ALA A 213 7.68 35.50 -11.83
C ALA A 213 6.66 34.39 -12.23
N CYS A 214 5.45 34.44 -11.62
CA CYS A 214 4.13 33.99 -12.14
C CYS A 214 3.73 32.48 -12.20
N ASN A 215 2.39 32.23 -12.27
CA ASN A 215 1.67 30.99 -11.85
C ASN A 215 0.19 30.96 -12.37
N TYR A 216 -0.59 29.86 -12.12
CA TYR A 216 -2.08 29.65 -12.05
C TYR A 216 -2.83 28.66 -13.01
N ASN A 217 -4.07 28.22 -12.64
CA ASN A 217 -4.89 27.10 -13.20
C ASN A 217 -6.42 27.50 -13.43
N THR A 218 -7.57 26.78 -13.33
CA THR A 218 -8.11 25.61 -12.54
C THR A 218 -9.48 25.03 -13.07
N GLN A 219 -9.69 23.68 -13.00
CA GLN A 219 -10.98 22.89 -12.95
C GLN A 219 -12.02 23.02 -14.14
N ALA A 220 -13.24 22.42 -14.22
CA ALA A 220 -14.15 21.68 -13.28
C ALA A 220 -15.30 20.82 -13.95
N THR A 221 -15.83 19.78 -13.24
CA THR A 221 -17.27 19.32 -13.00
C THR A 221 -18.33 19.18 -14.14
N GLU A 222 -19.43 18.36 -14.21
CA GLU A 222 -20.25 17.33 -13.47
C GLU A 222 -21.47 16.94 -14.44
N HIS A 223 -22.51 16.08 -14.32
CA HIS A 223 -23.13 15.02 -13.43
C HIS A 223 -23.85 13.95 -14.39
N ASP A 224 -24.96 13.18 -14.26
CA ASP A 224 -26.12 12.96 -13.33
C ASP A 224 -26.94 11.62 -13.60
N ASP A 225 -27.76 11.17 -12.61
CA ASP A 225 -29.00 10.28 -12.48
C ASP A 225 -29.77 9.53 -13.64
N SER A 226 -30.72 8.54 -13.46
CA SER A 226 -31.11 7.52 -12.41
C SER A 226 -32.30 6.53 -12.80
N CYS A 227 -32.57 5.47 -11.97
CA CYS A 227 -33.83 4.64 -11.76
C CYS A 227 -34.40 3.62 -12.84
N SER A 228 -35.26 2.59 -12.57
CA SER A 228 -35.53 1.63 -11.43
C SER A 228 -36.65 0.53 -11.73
N TYR A 229 -36.84 -0.49 -10.84
CA TYR A 229 -38.04 -1.37 -10.53
C TYR A 229 -38.27 -2.83 -11.08
N ALA A 230 -38.94 -3.71 -10.26
CA ALA A 230 -39.25 -5.18 -10.36
C ALA A 230 -40.60 -5.56 -9.60
N PRO A 231 -41.05 -6.80 -9.20
CA PRO A 231 -40.57 -8.23 -9.27
C PRO A 231 -41.69 -9.30 -9.68
N GLU A 232 -41.97 -10.36 -8.85
CA GLU A 232 -42.99 -11.50 -8.95
C GLU A 232 -42.68 -12.65 -9.98
N GLU A 233 -42.94 -13.99 -9.89
CA GLU A 233 -43.53 -15.09 -9.03
C GLU A 233 -42.77 -16.45 -9.40
N GLY A 234 -42.91 -17.72 -8.92
CA GLY A 234 -43.74 -18.54 -7.98
C GLY A 234 -43.66 -20.08 -8.31
N CYS A 235 -43.81 -21.09 -7.38
CA CYS A 235 -43.63 -22.57 -7.69
C CYS A 235 -44.36 -23.64 -6.79
N ASP A 236 -44.32 -24.93 -7.20
CA ASP A 236 -44.94 -26.16 -6.59
C ASP A 236 -44.00 -27.41 -6.65
N CYS A 237 -44.23 -28.48 -5.85
CA CYS A 237 -43.17 -29.44 -5.45
C CYS A 237 -43.47 -30.97 -5.53
N GLU A 238 -43.50 -31.56 -6.74
CA GLU A 238 -43.24 -33.02 -6.94
C GLU A 238 -41.78 -33.34 -7.33
N THR A 239 -41.01 -32.32 -7.68
CA THR A 239 -39.54 -32.30 -7.65
C THR A 239 -39.13 -31.10 -6.79
N PRO A 240 -38.07 -31.16 -5.96
CA PRO A 240 -37.51 -29.96 -5.36
C PRO A 240 -37.19 -28.94 -6.47
N PRO A 241 -37.51 -27.65 -6.29
CA PRO A 241 -37.04 -26.61 -7.21
C PRO A 241 -35.51 -26.67 -7.35
N GLU A 242 -34.98 -26.19 -8.48
CA GLU A 242 -33.53 -26.17 -8.68
C GLU A 242 -32.89 -25.33 -7.56
N HIS A 243 -31.88 -25.91 -6.90
CA HIS A 243 -31.24 -25.41 -5.67
C HIS A 243 -32.04 -25.52 -4.36
N PHE A 244 -32.95 -26.51 -4.20
CA PHE A 244 -33.60 -26.79 -2.90
C PHE A 244 -33.52 -28.26 -2.48
N ASP A 245 -33.55 -28.50 -1.17
CA ASP A 245 -33.61 -29.82 -0.56
C ASP A 245 -35.05 -30.35 -0.38
N CYS A 246 -35.22 -31.56 0.17
CA CYS A 246 -36.55 -32.15 0.40
C CYS A 246 -37.31 -31.61 1.62
N HIS A 247 -36.74 -30.68 2.38
CA HIS A 247 -37.38 -29.97 3.50
C HIS A 247 -37.68 -28.49 3.18
N GLY A 248 -37.15 -27.98 2.06
CA GLY A 248 -37.34 -26.60 1.61
C GLY A 248 -36.14 -25.67 1.92
N THR A 249 -35.02 -26.21 2.38
CA THR A 249 -33.78 -25.42 2.57
C THR A 249 -33.13 -25.12 1.21
N PHE A 250 -32.71 -23.88 1.00
CA PHE A 250 -31.93 -23.47 -0.17
C PHE A 250 -30.51 -24.08 -0.13
N ILE A 251 -30.12 -24.73 -1.23
CA ILE A 251 -28.82 -25.37 -1.45
C ILE A 251 -28.31 -25.01 -2.86
N PRO A 252 -27.58 -23.89 -3.03
CA PRO A 252 -27.00 -23.52 -4.33
C PRO A 252 -25.92 -24.52 -4.76
N TYR A 253 -25.95 -24.90 -6.04
CA TYR A 253 -24.95 -25.79 -6.67
C TYR A 253 -23.87 -25.02 -7.44
N THR A 254 -24.05 -23.70 -7.58
CA THR A 254 -23.18 -22.80 -8.34
C THR A 254 -23.09 -21.45 -7.62
N LYS A 255 -22.01 -20.72 -7.87
CA LYS A 255 -21.80 -19.36 -7.37
C LYS A 255 -22.93 -18.42 -7.83
N ASP A 256 -23.26 -18.48 -9.12
CA ASP A 256 -24.30 -17.69 -9.79
C ASP A 256 -25.67 -17.83 -9.10
N ALA A 257 -26.01 -19.02 -8.60
CA ALA A 257 -27.26 -19.26 -7.87
C ALA A 257 -27.27 -18.63 -6.48
N LEU A 258 -26.14 -18.70 -5.75
CA LEU A 258 -25.99 -18.01 -4.46
C LEU A 258 -25.95 -16.49 -4.63
N GLU A 259 -25.26 -15.98 -5.66
CA GLU A 259 -25.25 -14.55 -6.02
C GLU A 259 -26.67 -14.05 -6.32
N THR A 260 -27.45 -14.80 -7.11
CA THR A 260 -28.85 -14.46 -7.42
C THR A 260 -29.71 -14.37 -6.14
N ALA A 261 -29.50 -15.29 -5.18
CA ALA A 261 -30.22 -15.28 -3.91
C ALA A 261 -29.79 -14.11 -3.00
N VAL A 262 -28.48 -13.82 -2.89
CA VAL A 262 -27.95 -12.70 -2.10
C VAL A 262 -28.32 -11.33 -2.71
N ASP A 263 -28.33 -11.20 -4.04
CA ASP A 263 -28.80 -10.02 -4.75
C ASP A 263 -30.30 -9.78 -4.48
N LEU A 264 -31.12 -10.84 -4.49
CA LEU A 264 -32.53 -10.72 -4.12
C LEU A 264 -32.71 -10.38 -2.64
N TRP A 265 -31.95 -10.99 -1.73
CA TRP A 265 -32.03 -10.71 -0.28
C TRP A 265 -31.79 -9.23 0.05
N VAL A 266 -30.83 -8.59 -0.60
CA VAL A 266 -30.49 -7.18 -0.35
C VAL A 266 -31.34 -6.20 -1.16
N SER A 267 -31.94 -6.61 -2.29
CA SER A 267 -32.82 -5.73 -3.09
C SER A 267 -34.31 -5.84 -2.73
N ASP A 268 -34.79 -7.02 -2.33
CA ASP A 268 -36.14 -7.30 -1.83
C ASP A 268 -36.11 -8.49 -0.85
N ASN A 269 -35.76 -8.19 0.40
CA ASN A 269 -35.74 -9.15 1.50
C ASN A 269 -37.06 -9.94 1.67
N ALA A 270 -38.22 -9.35 1.37
CA ALA A 270 -39.50 -10.03 1.54
C ALA A 270 -39.73 -11.10 0.46
N THR A 271 -39.37 -10.81 -0.79
CA THR A 271 -39.38 -11.79 -1.88
C THR A 271 -38.28 -12.84 -1.68
N ALA A 272 -37.10 -12.46 -1.17
CA ALA A 272 -36.04 -13.41 -0.86
C ALA A 272 -36.41 -14.39 0.26
N LEU A 273 -36.94 -13.89 1.39
CA LEU A 273 -37.37 -14.71 2.53
C LEU A 273 -38.48 -15.71 2.13
N SER A 274 -39.40 -15.30 1.26
CA SER A 274 -40.45 -16.18 0.74
C SER A 274 -39.99 -17.15 -0.37
N THR A 275 -38.86 -16.88 -1.02
CA THR A 275 -38.29 -17.73 -2.07
C THR A 275 -37.27 -18.72 -1.52
N TYR A 276 -36.29 -18.25 -0.75
CA TYR A 276 -35.10 -18.99 -0.32
C TYR A 276 -35.08 -19.34 1.18
N GLY A 277 -35.96 -18.74 1.99
CA GLY A 277 -35.91 -18.80 3.46
C GLY A 277 -34.93 -17.79 4.07
N GLU A 278 -34.79 -17.81 5.39
CA GLU A 278 -33.89 -16.93 6.16
C GLU A 278 -32.42 -17.15 5.74
N ILE A 279 -31.66 -16.07 5.50
CA ILE A 279 -30.30 -16.16 4.94
C ILE A 279 -29.33 -17.01 5.78
N ASN A 280 -29.48 -17.01 7.11
CA ASN A 280 -28.64 -17.78 8.02
C ASN A 280 -28.92 -19.29 7.98
N ASP A 281 -30.07 -19.72 7.44
CA ASP A 281 -30.46 -21.14 7.29
C ASP A 281 -30.04 -21.73 5.92
N TRP A 282 -29.42 -20.94 5.03
CA TRP A 282 -29.02 -21.39 3.69
C TRP A 282 -27.80 -22.34 3.74
N ASN A 283 -27.90 -23.48 3.06
CA ASN A 283 -26.83 -24.48 3.04
C ASN A 283 -25.84 -24.21 1.91
N VAL A 284 -24.84 -23.37 2.20
CA VAL A 284 -23.79 -22.97 1.24
C VAL A 284 -22.60 -23.96 1.13
N SER A 285 -22.64 -25.11 1.82
CA SER A 285 -21.52 -26.06 1.95
C SER A 285 -20.95 -26.64 0.64
N LEU A 286 -21.67 -26.50 -0.48
CA LEU A 286 -21.24 -26.95 -1.81
C LEU A 286 -20.47 -25.87 -2.61
N ILE A 287 -20.40 -24.63 -2.11
CA ILE A 287 -19.79 -23.50 -2.80
C ILE A 287 -18.30 -23.41 -2.48
N THR A 288 -17.46 -23.42 -3.51
CA THR A 288 -15.99 -23.35 -3.38
C THR A 288 -15.41 -21.97 -3.68
N ASP A 289 -16.22 -21.03 -4.18
CA ASP A 289 -15.84 -19.66 -4.51
C ASP A 289 -16.97 -18.70 -4.10
N MET A 290 -16.69 -17.81 -3.14
CA MET A 290 -17.60 -16.77 -2.65
C MET A 290 -17.08 -15.35 -2.98
N SER A 291 -16.19 -15.23 -3.97
CA SER A 291 -15.62 -13.94 -4.35
C SER A 291 -16.68 -12.93 -4.75
N SER A 292 -16.51 -11.67 -4.31
CA SER A 292 -17.45 -10.57 -4.57
C SER A 292 -18.91 -10.74 -4.09
N LEU A 293 -19.27 -11.80 -3.34
CA LEU A 293 -20.67 -12.15 -3.08
C LEU A 293 -21.51 -11.03 -2.42
N PHE A 294 -20.93 -10.30 -1.45
CA PHE A 294 -21.52 -9.11 -0.83
C PHE A 294 -20.84 -7.80 -1.30
N SER A 295 -20.11 -7.83 -2.42
CA SER A 295 -19.45 -6.65 -2.97
C SER A 295 -20.47 -5.54 -3.27
N SER A 296 -20.17 -4.33 -2.82
CA SER A 296 -20.99 -3.12 -2.94
C SER A 296 -22.37 -3.20 -2.29
N LYS A 297 -22.67 -4.23 -1.49
CA LYS A 297 -23.93 -4.37 -0.75
C LYS A 297 -23.84 -3.55 0.55
N THR A 298 -23.82 -2.23 0.40
CA THR A 298 -23.35 -1.29 1.44
C THR A 298 -24.06 -1.41 2.78
N THR A 299 -25.36 -1.73 2.77
CA THR A 299 -26.20 -1.84 3.97
C THR A 299 -26.45 -3.29 4.43
N PHE A 300 -25.69 -4.26 3.90
CA PHE A 300 -25.85 -5.65 4.31
C PHE A 300 -25.17 -5.90 5.66
N ASN A 301 -25.96 -6.33 6.65
CA ASN A 301 -25.47 -6.68 7.98
C ASN A 301 -26.39 -7.73 8.67
N ASP A 302 -26.94 -8.66 7.88
CA ASP A 302 -27.75 -9.77 8.41
C ASP A 302 -26.87 -10.95 8.80
N ASP A 303 -27.31 -11.72 9.80
CA ASP A 303 -26.58 -12.85 10.38
C ASP A 303 -26.33 -13.97 9.36
N ILE A 304 -25.06 -14.36 9.21
CA ILE A 304 -24.56 -15.47 8.37
C ILE A 304 -23.57 -16.35 9.15
N SER A 305 -23.62 -16.31 10.48
CA SER A 305 -22.71 -17.04 11.38
C SER A 305 -22.82 -18.57 11.28
N ASN A 306 -23.96 -19.10 10.82
CA ASN A 306 -24.16 -20.55 10.63
C ASN A 306 -23.71 -21.07 9.25
N TRP A 307 -23.21 -20.22 8.35
CA TRP A 307 -22.77 -20.64 7.02
C TRP A 307 -21.57 -21.59 7.08
N ASP A 308 -21.75 -22.81 6.57
CA ASP A 308 -20.66 -23.78 6.37
C ASP A 308 -19.78 -23.36 5.18
N VAL A 309 -18.75 -22.57 5.46
CA VAL A 309 -17.75 -22.10 4.49
C VAL A 309 -16.56 -23.05 4.35
N SER A 310 -16.58 -24.26 4.95
CA SER A 310 -15.41 -25.17 4.99
C SER A 310 -14.92 -25.64 3.60
N SER A 311 -15.81 -25.64 2.60
CA SER A 311 -15.49 -25.92 1.19
C SER A 311 -14.86 -24.75 0.42
N VAL A 312 -14.85 -23.54 0.97
CA VAL A 312 -14.49 -22.32 0.23
C VAL A 312 -12.98 -22.19 0.05
N THR A 313 -12.56 -21.92 -1.18
CA THR A 313 -11.16 -21.75 -1.58
C THR A 313 -10.80 -20.31 -1.97
N ASN A 314 -11.82 -19.50 -2.28
CA ASN A 314 -11.68 -18.11 -2.74
C ASN A 314 -12.73 -17.21 -2.07
N MET A 315 -12.27 -16.20 -1.32
CA MET A 315 -13.11 -15.17 -0.66
C MET A 315 -12.71 -13.76 -1.10
N SER A 316 -11.96 -13.60 -2.20
CA SER A 316 -11.51 -12.27 -2.62
C SER A 316 -12.68 -11.33 -2.93
N TYR A 317 -12.61 -10.09 -2.48
CA TYR A 317 -13.68 -9.08 -2.59
C TYR A 317 -15.01 -9.42 -1.89
N MET A 318 -15.10 -10.48 -1.08
CA MET A 318 -16.39 -10.98 -0.56
C MET A 318 -17.27 -9.91 0.12
N PHE A 319 -16.69 -9.04 0.95
CA PHE A 319 -17.36 -7.91 1.62
C PHE A 319 -16.85 -6.53 1.16
N HIS A 320 -16.31 -6.46 -0.07
CA HIS A 320 -15.75 -5.23 -0.65
C HIS A 320 -16.80 -4.11 -0.72
N TYR A 321 -16.57 -2.96 -0.07
CA TYR A 321 -17.56 -1.87 0.11
C TYR A 321 -18.87 -2.26 0.84
N ALA A 322 -18.95 -3.37 1.57
CA ALA A 322 -20.05 -3.68 2.47
C ALA A 322 -19.94 -2.81 3.75
N GLN A 323 -20.19 -1.51 3.61
CA GLN A 323 -19.87 -0.47 4.61
C GLN A 323 -20.41 -0.76 6.02
N ASP A 324 -21.65 -1.23 6.12
CA ASP A 324 -22.34 -1.46 7.39
C ASP A 324 -22.10 -2.88 7.97
N PHE A 325 -21.31 -3.74 7.31
CA PHE A 325 -21.16 -5.16 7.67
C PHE A 325 -20.25 -5.38 8.88
N ASN A 326 -20.78 -6.00 9.95
CA ASN A 326 -20.02 -6.30 11.17
C ASN A 326 -20.62 -7.50 11.95
N GLN A 327 -20.83 -8.63 11.27
CA GLN A 327 -21.35 -9.86 11.90
C GLN A 327 -20.25 -10.71 12.57
N ASP A 328 -20.68 -11.60 13.46
CA ASP A 328 -19.81 -12.59 14.10
C ASP A 328 -19.44 -13.71 13.12
N LEU A 329 -18.15 -13.82 12.80
CA LEU A 329 -17.57 -14.84 11.92
C LEU A 329 -16.62 -15.80 12.66
N THR A 330 -16.68 -15.86 14.00
CA THR A 330 -15.77 -16.67 14.82
C THR A 330 -15.89 -18.18 14.61
N LEU A 331 -17.04 -18.63 14.07
CA LEU A 331 -17.36 -20.03 13.78
C LEU A 331 -16.97 -20.50 12.36
N TRP A 332 -16.54 -19.59 11.48
CA TRP A 332 -16.21 -19.92 10.09
C TRP A 332 -14.91 -20.70 9.96
N ASP A 333 -14.97 -21.90 9.38
CA ASP A 333 -13.79 -22.70 9.00
C ASP A 333 -13.24 -22.20 7.65
N VAL A 334 -12.25 -21.32 7.71
CA VAL A 334 -11.55 -20.78 6.53
C VAL A 334 -10.29 -21.56 6.13
N SER A 335 -10.06 -22.74 6.70
CA SER A 335 -8.78 -23.49 6.55
C SER A 335 -8.45 -23.92 5.11
N ASN A 336 -9.45 -23.98 4.21
CA ASN A 336 -9.25 -24.26 2.78
C ASN A 336 -9.13 -22.99 1.90
N VAL A 337 -9.27 -21.78 2.47
CA VAL A 337 -9.22 -20.53 1.72
C VAL A 337 -7.78 -20.21 1.32
N THR A 338 -7.56 -19.94 0.02
CA THR A 338 -6.23 -19.65 -0.55
C THR A 338 -6.05 -18.18 -0.94
N ASN A 339 -7.14 -17.43 -1.04
CA ASN A 339 -7.18 -16.04 -1.52
C ASN A 339 -8.22 -15.21 -0.75
N MET A 340 -7.75 -14.20 -0.01
CA MET A 340 -8.56 -13.24 0.75
C MET A 340 -8.36 -11.78 0.27
N ALA A 341 -7.84 -11.60 -0.95
CA ALA A 341 -7.55 -10.27 -1.47
C ALA A 341 -8.77 -9.34 -1.47
N SER A 342 -8.62 -8.11 -0.98
CA SER A 342 -9.70 -7.11 -0.87
C SER A 342 -10.94 -7.54 -0.06
N MET A 343 -10.89 -8.62 0.74
CA MET A 343 -12.07 -9.21 1.38
C MET A 343 -12.90 -8.22 2.22
N PHE A 344 -12.26 -7.39 3.05
CA PHE A 344 -12.90 -6.38 3.90
C PHE A 344 -12.54 -4.93 3.49
N GLN A 345 -12.06 -4.74 2.26
CA GLN A 345 -11.74 -3.41 1.74
C GLN A 345 -13.01 -2.55 1.71
N MET A 346 -12.99 -1.41 2.41
CA MET A 346 -14.13 -0.49 2.57
C MET A 346 -15.36 -1.08 3.30
N ALA A 347 -15.22 -2.17 4.06
CA ALA A 347 -16.22 -2.64 5.01
C ALA A 347 -16.10 -1.85 6.34
N LEU A 348 -16.50 -0.58 6.33
CA LEU A 348 -16.08 0.44 7.31
C LEU A 348 -16.37 0.09 8.78
N ASP A 349 -17.54 -0.50 9.05
CA ASP A 349 -17.95 -0.88 10.41
C ASP A 349 -17.36 -2.24 10.86
N PHE A 350 -16.67 -2.99 9.98
CA PHE A 350 -16.16 -4.32 10.29
C PHE A 350 -15.01 -4.28 11.32
N ASN A 351 -15.28 -4.83 12.51
CA ASN A 351 -14.30 -5.08 13.55
C ASN A 351 -14.62 -6.37 14.33
N GLY A 352 -15.09 -7.40 13.62
CA GLY A 352 -15.39 -8.72 14.19
C GLY A 352 -14.12 -9.48 14.60
N ASP A 353 -14.24 -10.38 15.57
CA ASP A 353 -13.13 -11.23 16.00
C ASP A 353 -12.88 -12.34 14.96
N ILE A 354 -11.69 -12.28 14.36
CA ILE A 354 -11.17 -13.25 13.39
C ILE A 354 -9.83 -13.85 13.85
N SER A 355 -9.50 -13.71 15.15
CA SER A 355 -8.27 -14.25 15.75
C SER A 355 -8.24 -15.79 15.79
N THR A 356 -9.41 -16.44 15.61
CA THR A 356 -9.59 -17.90 15.57
C THR A 356 -9.37 -18.51 14.19
N TRP A 357 -9.32 -17.71 13.13
CA TRP A 357 -9.25 -18.19 11.74
C TRP A 357 -7.91 -18.89 11.43
N ASP A 358 -7.98 -20.12 10.91
CA ASP A 358 -6.83 -20.81 10.32
C ASP A 358 -6.56 -20.30 8.90
N VAL A 359 -5.65 -19.34 8.80
CA VAL A 359 -5.22 -18.74 7.52
C VAL A 359 -3.98 -19.42 6.92
N SER A 360 -3.55 -20.58 7.42
CA SER A 360 -2.30 -21.24 6.99
C SER A 360 -2.28 -21.68 5.52
N SER A 361 -3.44 -21.80 4.87
CA SER A 361 -3.58 -22.06 3.43
C SER A 361 -3.56 -20.79 2.55
N VAL A 362 -3.63 -19.60 3.14
CA VAL A 362 -3.79 -18.35 2.39
C VAL A 362 -2.47 -17.93 1.75
N THR A 363 -2.50 -17.67 0.44
CA THR A 363 -1.32 -17.25 -0.34
C THR A 363 -1.32 -15.75 -0.67
N ASN A 364 -2.50 -15.11 -0.63
CA ASN A 364 -2.70 -13.71 -0.99
C ASN A 364 -3.68 -13.00 -0.04
N MET A 365 -3.18 -11.96 0.64
CA MET A 365 -3.93 -11.07 1.54
C MET A 365 -3.88 -9.60 1.07
N SER A 366 -3.52 -9.34 -0.20
CA SER A 366 -3.37 -7.98 -0.70
C SER A 366 -4.67 -7.18 -0.54
N GLN A 367 -4.56 -5.93 -0.06
CA GLN A 367 -5.69 -5.01 0.13
C GLN A 367 -6.78 -5.45 1.13
N MET A 368 -6.55 -6.49 1.97
CA MET A 368 -7.60 -7.07 2.81
C MET A 368 -8.29 -6.07 3.75
N PHE A 369 -7.54 -5.16 4.40
CA PHE A 369 -8.04 -4.16 5.34
C PHE A 369 -7.66 -2.74 4.88
N ILE A 370 -8.30 -2.27 3.80
CA ILE A 370 -8.12 -0.91 3.26
C ILE A 370 -9.30 0.00 3.59
N GLY A 371 -9.00 1.21 4.09
CA GLY A 371 -9.92 2.35 4.18
C GLY A 371 -9.70 3.39 3.08
N GLN A 372 -10.38 4.54 3.21
CA GLN A 372 -10.13 5.75 2.42
C GLN A 372 -9.92 6.97 3.32
N TYR A 373 -9.15 7.94 2.84
CA TYR A 373 -8.75 9.18 3.52
C TYR A 373 -9.86 9.93 4.30
N ASP A 374 -11.10 9.91 3.82
CA ASP A 374 -12.29 10.50 4.47
C ASP A 374 -13.26 9.48 5.11
N LYS A 375 -13.05 8.18 4.87
CA LYS A 375 -13.87 7.04 5.31
C LYS A 375 -12.97 5.91 5.81
N ASN A 376 -12.65 5.95 7.10
CA ASN A 376 -11.68 5.04 7.71
C ASN A 376 -12.30 3.69 8.05
N LEU A 377 -11.61 2.61 7.69
CA LEU A 377 -11.79 1.30 8.31
C LEU A 377 -11.14 1.33 9.69
N VAL A 378 -11.89 0.99 10.74
CA VAL A 378 -11.42 1.00 12.15
C VAL A 378 -11.22 -0.43 12.65
N PHE A 379 -10.51 -1.23 11.85
CA PHE A 379 -10.19 -2.61 12.19
C PHE A 379 -8.97 -2.68 13.14
N ASN A 380 -9.18 -3.16 14.36
CA ASN A 380 -8.16 -3.28 15.41
C ASN A 380 -8.12 -4.67 16.09
N GLY A 381 -8.69 -5.69 15.44
CA GLY A 381 -8.64 -7.09 15.90
C GLY A 381 -7.22 -7.66 16.01
N ASP A 382 -7.01 -8.58 16.96
CA ASP A 382 -5.70 -9.21 17.20
C ASP A 382 -5.40 -10.31 16.18
N LEU A 383 -4.47 -10.04 15.26
CA LEU A 383 -3.96 -10.98 14.26
C LEU A 383 -2.63 -11.64 14.67
N SER A 384 -2.29 -11.65 15.96
CA SER A 384 -1.02 -12.24 16.45
C SER A 384 -0.96 -13.77 16.39
N THR A 385 -2.12 -14.43 16.31
CA THR A 385 -2.31 -15.88 16.21
C THR A 385 -2.17 -16.46 14.80
N TRP A 386 -2.32 -15.62 13.77
CA TRP A 386 -2.36 -16.04 12.36
C TRP A 386 -1.02 -16.62 11.89
N ASP A 387 -1.04 -17.86 11.37
CA ASP A 387 0.06 -18.43 10.61
C ASP A 387 0.01 -17.90 9.16
N VAL A 388 0.87 -16.93 8.86
CA VAL A 388 0.98 -16.30 7.55
C VAL A 388 2.13 -16.88 6.70
N SER A 389 2.73 -17.99 7.10
CA SER A 389 3.94 -18.56 6.44
C SER A 389 3.71 -18.93 4.97
N SER A 390 2.49 -19.26 4.57
CA SER A 390 2.12 -19.52 3.15
C SER A 390 1.87 -18.25 2.31
N VAL A 391 1.79 -17.07 2.94
CA VAL A 391 1.46 -15.83 2.24
C VAL A 391 2.67 -15.35 1.44
N THR A 392 2.43 -14.99 0.17
CA THR A 392 3.47 -14.47 -0.75
C THR A 392 3.28 -12.99 -1.08
N ASN A 393 2.09 -12.46 -0.83
CA ASN A 393 1.67 -11.10 -1.19
C ASN A 393 0.77 -10.47 -0.10
N MET A 394 1.29 -9.45 0.59
CA MET A 394 0.57 -8.59 1.54
C MET A 394 0.45 -7.13 1.03
N SER A 395 0.51 -6.92 -0.29
CA SER A 395 0.55 -5.58 -0.87
C SER A 395 -0.66 -4.76 -0.46
N SER A 396 -0.42 -3.60 0.17
CA SER A 396 -1.43 -2.69 0.74
C SER A 396 -2.36 -3.30 1.80
N MET A 397 -1.98 -4.39 2.48
CA MET A 397 -2.87 -5.13 3.41
C MET A 397 -3.55 -4.23 4.47
N PHE A 398 -2.83 -3.25 5.03
CA PHE A 398 -3.33 -2.31 6.05
C PHE A 398 -3.29 -0.85 5.60
N LYS A 399 -3.41 -0.59 4.29
CA LYS A 399 -3.29 0.77 3.75
C LYS A 399 -4.48 1.65 4.17
N GLU A 400 -4.19 2.82 4.73
CA GLU A 400 -5.18 3.77 5.30
C GLU A 400 -6.03 3.18 6.46
N ALA A 401 -5.60 2.06 7.06
CA ALA A 401 -6.24 1.48 8.25
C ALA A 401 -5.87 2.26 9.53
N ARG A 402 -6.80 2.32 10.50
CA ARG A 402 -6.60 2.99 11.80
C ARG A 402 -7.02 2.09 12.97
N SER A 403 -6.34 2.26 14.10
CA SER A 403 -6.52 1.53 15.37
C SER A 403 -7.58 2.18 16.27
#